data_AF-A0A562N4D7-F1
#
_entry.id   AF-A0A562N4D7-F1
#
_cell.length_a   1.000
_cell.length_b   1.000
_cell.length_c   1.000
_cell.angle_alpha   90.00
_cell.angle_beta   90.00
_cell.angle_gamma   90.00
#
_symmetry.space_group_name_H-M   'P 1'
#
loop_
_entity.id
_entity.type
_entity.pdbx_description
1 polymer ?
#
loop_
_entity_poly.entity_id
_entity_poly.type
_entity_poly.pdbx_seq_one_letter_code
_entity_poly.pdbx_strand_id
1 'polypeptide(L)' 'MSEADHQYEAAARVILGLLQLQTEQPGAIPMADLPKMILMAADARQMNGDFGAARLLSDWAHQLTKPLGEWGD' A
#
# COMPACT_ATOMS: atom_id res chain seq x y z
N MET A 1 -12.83 1.24 -18.10
CA MET A 1 -11.69 1.14 -17.16
C MET A 1 -10.77 0.06 -17.66
N SER A 2 -9.47 0.34 -17.68
CA SER A 2 -8.43 -0.63 -18.01
C SER A 2 -8.18 -1.58 -16.83
N GLU A 3 -7.52 -2.72 -17.07
CA GLU A 3 -7.08 -3.62 -16.00
C GLU A 3 -6.11 -2.91 -15.04
N ALA A 4 -5.25 -2.04 -15.56
CA ALA A 4 -4.37 -1.21 -14.75
C ALA A 4 -5.17 -0.29 -13.82
N ASP A 5 -6.26 0.33 -14.30
CA ASP A 5 -7.11 1.19 -13.48
C ASP A 5 -7.67 0.42 -12.28
N HIS A 6 -8.10 -0.83 -12.48
CA HIS A 6 -8.60 -1.69 -11.39
C HIS A 6 -7.51 -2.04 -10.36
N GLN A 7 -6.28 -2.29 -10.83
CA GLN A 7 -5.15 -2.59 -9.95
C GLN A 7 -4.80 -1.38 -9.07
N TYR A 8 -4.73 -0.18 -9.67
CA TYR A 8 -4.49 1.06 -8.95
C TYR A 8 -5.64 1.39 -7.99
N GLU A 9 -6.90 1.21 -8.40
CA GLU A 9 -8.05 1.44 -7.53
C GLU A 9 -8.01 0.53 -6.30
N ALA A 10 -7.74 -0.76 -6.49
CA ALA A 10 -7.66 -1.74 -5.42
C ALA A 10 -6.53 -1.42 -4.42
N ALA A 11 -5.35 -1.04 -4.93
CA ALA A 11 -4.22 -0.66 -4.09
C ALA A 11 -4.46 0.69 -3.38
N ALA A 12 -4.98 1.69 -4.08
CA ALA A 12 -5.28 3.01 -3.52
C ALA A 12 -6.31 2.95 -2.38
N ARG A 13 -7.32 2.07 -2.47
CA ARG A 13 -8.29 1.85 -1.39
C ARG A 13 -7.62 1.43 -0.07
N VAL A 14 -6.55 0.62 -0.13
CA VAL A 14 -5.78 0.24 1.06
C VAL A 14 -5.10 1.46 1.67
N ILE A 15 -4.40 2.25 0.84
CA ILE A 15 -3.67 3.45 1.30
C ILE A 15 -4.63 4.49 1.88
N LEU A 16 -5.78 4.72 1.24
CA LEU A 16 -6.81 5.62 1.74
C LEU A 16 -7.37 5.17 3.09
N GLY A 17 -7.58 3.86 3.29
CA GLY A 17 -8.00 3.31 4.59
C GLY A 17 -6.96 3.53 5.69
N LEU A 18 -5.67 3.33 5.39
CA LEU A 18 -4.58 3.60 6.33
C LEU A 18 -4.47 5.10 6.67
N LEU A 19 -4.63 5.97 5.67
CA LEU A 19 -4.62 7.42 5.86
C LEU A 19 -5.81 7.89 6.72
N GLN A 20 -7.00 7.35 6.46
CA GLN A 20 -8.19 7.62 7.27
C GLN A 20 -7.95 7.21 8.72
N LEU A 21 -7.47 5.97 8.96
CA LEU A 21 -7.15 5.49 10.30
C LEU A 21 -6.15 6.40 11.01
N GLN A 22 -5.07 6.81 10.34
CA GLN A 22 -4.06 7.68 10.92
C GLN A 22 -4.59 9.09 11.21
N THR A 23 -5.56 9.57 10.44
CA THR A 23 -6.19 10.89 10.64
C THR A 23 -7.18 10.86 11.80
N GLU A 24 -7.97 9.80 11.91
CA GLU A 24 -8.93 9.60 13.00
C GLU A 24 -8.23 9.23 14.32
N GLN A 25 -7.11 8.51 14.24
CA GLN A 25 -6.33 8.03 15.38
C GLN A 25 -4.83 8.27 15.15
N PRO A 26 -4.34 9.50 15.40
CA PRO A 26 -2.93 9.84 15.24
C PRO A 26 -2.03 8.91 16.05
N GLY A 27 -1.06 8.29 15.38
CA GLY A 27 -0.13 7.34 15.98
C GLY A 27 -0.61 5.89 16.04
N ALA A 28 -1.78 5.57 15.45
CA ALA A 28 -2.28 4.20 15.37
C ALA A 28 -1.30 3.24 14.67
N ILE A 29 -0.56 3.73 13.67
CA ILE A 29 0.48 2.97 12.99
C ILE A 29 1.80 3.75 13.08
N PRO A 30 2.82 3.23 13.78
CA PRO A 30 4.17 3.79 13.73
C PRO A 30 4.71 3.76 12.29
N MET A 31 5.44 4.80 11.89
CA MET A 31 6.00 4.87 10.52
C MET A 31 6.90 3.66 10.19
N ALA A 32 7.61 3.12 11.18
CA ALA A 32 8.44 1.93 11.02
C ALA A 32 7.63 0.66 10.69
N ASP A 33 6.37 0.60 11.12
CA ASP A 33 5.48 -0.55 10.90
C ASP A 33 4.61 -0.41 9.65
N LEU A 34 4.45 0.81 9.12
CA LEU A 34 3.61 1.09 7.95
C LEU A 34 3.99 0.26 6.71
N PRO A 35 5.29 0.07 6.34
CA PRO A 35 5.67 -0.82 5.24
C PRO A 35 5.15 -2.24 5.43
N LYS A 36 5.26 -2.78 6.65
CA LYS A 36 4.82 -4.13 6.99
C LYS A 36 3.29 -4.26 6.86
N MET A 37 2.54 -3.26 7.31
CA MET A 37 1.08 -3.24 7.18
C MET A 37 0.64 -3.28 5.71
N ILE A 38 1.34 -2.54 4.84
CA ILE A 38 1.07 -2.53 3.40
C ILE A 38 1.44 -3.87 2.76
N LEU A 39 2.56 -4.50 3.16
CA LEU A 39 2.93 -5.85 2.71
C LEU A 39 1.88 -6.90 3.11
N MET A 40 1.34 -6.83 4.33
CA MET A 40 0.25 -7.74 4.73
C MET A 40 -1.00 -7.58 3.86
N ALA A 41 -1.32 -6.36 3.43
CA ALA A 41 -2.40 -6.12 2.48
C ALA A 41 -2.06 -6.64 1.07
N ALA A 42 -0.81 -6.53 0.65
CA ALA A 42 -0.33 -7.11 -0.61
C ALA A 42 -0.49 -8.64 -0.62
N ASP A 43 -0.06 -9.31 0.46
CA ASP A 43 -0.19 -10.77 0.62
C ASP A 43 -1.66 -11.21 0.55
N ALA A 44 -2.55 -10.50 1.25
CA ALA A 44 -3.98 -10.79 1.22
C ALA A 44 -4.58 -10.63 -0.19
N ARG A 45 -4.14 -9.62 -0.96
CA ARG A 45 -4.54 -9.43 -2.36
C ARG A 45 -4.02 -10.55 -3.25
N GLN A 46 -2.76 -10.94 -3.09
CA GLN A 46 -2.15 -12.03 -3.84
C GLN A 46 -2.90 -13.35 -3.62
N MET A 47 -3.31 -13.66 -2.38
CA MET A 47 -4.09 -14.86 -2.06
C MET A 47 -5.49 -14.86 -2.72
N ASN A 48 -6.04 -13.67 -3.02
CA ASN A 48 -7.33 -13.52 -3.71
C ASN A 48 -7.20 -13.43 -5.24
N GLY A 49 -5.98 -13.55 -5.79
CA GLY A 49 -5.72 -13.44 -7.23
C GLY A 49 -5.58 -12.00 -7.75
N ASP A 50 -5.58 -11.00 -6.88
CA ASP A 50 -5.40 -9.58 -7.23
C ASP A 50 -3.90 -9.23 -7.40
N PHE A 51 -3.20 -9.94 -8.30
CA PHE A 51 -1.75 -9.87 -8.42
C PHE A 51 -1.21 -8.46 -8.75
N GLY A 52 -1.91 -7.70 -9.59
CA GLY A 52 -1.47 -6.35 -9.95
C GLY A 52 -1.54 -5.37 -8.78
N ALA A 53 -2.62 -5.43 -7.98
CA ALA A 53 -2.73 -4.62 -6.77
C ALA A 53 -1.70 -5.06 -5.71
N ALA A 54 -1.47 -6.37 -5.57
CA ALA A 54 -0.45 -6.91 -4.67
C ALA A 54 0.96 -6.42 -5.03
N ARG A 55 1.28 -6.39 -6.33
CA ARG A 55 2.56 -5.85 -6.81
C ARG A 55 2.72 -4.37 -6.49
N LEU A 56 1.70 -3.55 -6.80
CA LEU A 56 1.72 -2.12 -6.48
C LEU A 56 1.94 -1.86 -4.98
N LEU A 57 1.21 -2.57 -4.12
CA LEU A 57 1.36 -2.45 -2.67
C LEU A 57 2.75 -2.87 -2.19
N SER A 58 3.31 -3.95 -2.75
CA SER A 58 4.67 -4.38 -2.44
C SER A 58 5.72 -3.34 -2.84
N ASP A 59 5.58 -2.76 -4.02
CA ASP A 59 6.47 -1.72 -4.54
C ASP A 59 6.39 -0.46 -3.66
N TRP A 60 5.19 -0.01 -3.27
CA TRP A 60 5.01 1.15 -2.39
C TRP A 60 5.50 0.89 -0.96
N ALA A 61 5.29 -0.32 -0.43
CA ALA A 61 5.86 -0.69 0.87
C ALA A 61 7.39 -0.63 0.84
N HIS A 62 8.01 -1.10 -0.24
CA HIS A 62 9.45 -1.00 -0.42
C HIS A 62 9.92 0.46 -0.51
N GLN A 63 9.21 1.33 -1.25
CA GLN A 63 9.52 2.76 -1.30
C GLN A 63 9.49 3.42 0.08
N LEU A 64 8.52 3.07 0.93
CA LEU A 64 8.44 3.60 2.30
C LEU A 64 9.60 3.21 3.22
N THR A 65 10.43 2.22 2.84
CA THR A 65 11.67 1.90 3.55
C THR A 65 12.83 2.83 3.18
N LYS A 66 12.65 3.68 2.17
CA LYS A 66 13.66 4.59 1.62
C LYS A 66 13.29 6.06 1.86
N PRO A 67 14.26 6.97 1.89
CA PRO A 67 14.01 8.41 1.83
C PRO A 67 13.20 8.77 0.58
N LEU A 68 12.35 9.82 0.68
CA LEU A 68 11.50 10.28 -0.44
C LEU A 68 12.28 10.60 -1.73
N GLY A 69 13.53 11.07 -1.60
CA GLY A 69 14.40 11.38 -2.75
C GLY A 69 14.94 10.15 -3.49
N GLU A 70 14.70 8.94 -2.97
CA GLU A 70 15.13 7.66 -3.56
C GLU A 70 13.95 6.85 -4.11
N TRP A 71 12.75 7.44 -4.16
CA TRP A 71 11.60 6.84 -4.80
C TRP A 71 11.81 6.94 -6.31
N GLY A 72 11.74 5.81 -7.02
CA GLY A 72 11.83 5.82 -8.49
C GLY A 72 10.61 6.48 -9.13
N ASP A 73 10.80 7.03 -10.34
CA ASP A 73 9.73 7.53 -11.21
C ASP A 73 8.83 6.40 -11.74
#